data_AF-A0A844KSA1-F1
#
_entry.id   AF-A0A844KSA1-F1
#
_cell.length_a   1.000
_cell.length_b   1.000
_cell.length_c   1.000
_cell.angle_alpha   90.00
_cell.angle_beta   90.00
_cell.angle_gamma   90.00
#
_symmetry.space_group_name_H-M   'P 1'
#
loop_
_entity.id
_entity.type
_entity.pdbx_description
1 polymer ?
#
loop_
_entity_poly.entity_id
_entity_poly.type
_entity_poly.pdbx_seq_one_letter_code
_entity_poly.pdbx_strand_id
1 'polypeptide(L)'
;MFIKAENELFSEKDEIIENTKTMMDMVCNTDGLDMELGDKVTELNIIAEQMQTAIAENSRTAIDQNEYERRYADLTERYNTIKSEYDKISEQIESKKAQRELFKGFIRALEKQGALVEEFDEGLWSSLVKEVVVNGKDDIRFIFKNGFEIKTR
;
A
#
# COMPACT_ATOMS: atom_id res chain seq x y z
N MET A 1 -22.06 -6.81 23.17
CA MET A 1 -21.33 -5.64 22.61
C MET A 1 -20.99 -5.87 21.15
N PHE A 2 -20.29 -6.95 20.79
CA PHE A 2 -19.90 -7.26 19.41
C PHE A 2 -21.07 -7.39 18.42
N ILE A 3 -22.02 -8.30 18.69
CA ILE A 3 -23.23 -8.49 17.86
C ILE A 3 -23.99 -7.16 17.67
N LYS A 4 -23.98 -6.29 18.69
CA LYS A 4 -24.62 -4.97 18.60
C LYS A 4 -23.87 -4.06 17.61
N ALA A 5 -22.55 -3.98 17.69
CA ALA A 5 -21.74 -3.19 16.77
C ALA A 5 -21.83 -3.72 15.33
N GLU A 6 -21.81 -5.05 15.14
CA GLU A 6 -21.99 -5.65 13.82
C GLU A 6 -23.40 -5.37 13.25
N ASN A 7 -24.45 -5.52 14.06
CA ASN A 7 -25.82 -5.23 13.61
C ASN A 7 -26.04 -3.74 13.29
N GLU A 8 -25.36 -2.84 14.00
CA GLU A 8 -25.34 -1.41 13.68
C GLU A 8 -24.66 -1.17 12.33
N LEU A 9 -23.48 -1.78 12.10
CA LEU A 9 -22.80 -1.76 10.80
C LEU A 9 -23.69 -2.32 9.66
N PHE A 10 -24.43 -3.40 9.91
CA PHE A 10 -25.30 -4.01 8.90
C PHE A 10 -26.55 -3.19 8.57
N SER A 11 -27.02 -2.37 9.51
CA SER A 11 -28.19 -1.49 9.29
C SER A 11 -27.92 -0.39 8.27
N GLU A 12 -26.65 0.03 8.13
CA GLU A 12 -26.19 1.05 7.20
C GLU A 12 -25.30 0.46 6.08
N LYS A 13 -25.40 -0.86 5.83
CA LYS A 13 -24.45 -1.59 4.97
C LYS A 13 -24.28 -1.00 3.58
N ASP A 14 -25.36 -0.55 2.93
CA ASP A 14 -25.32 -0.10 1.54
C ASP A 14 -24.54 1.22 1.45
N GLU A 15 -24.80 2.15 2.38
CA GLU A 15 -24.07 3.41 2.51
C GLU A 15 -22.60 3.17 2.88
N ILE A 16 -22.33 2.27 3.83
CA ILE A 16 -20.97 1.93 4.23
C ILE A 16 -20.18 1.30 3.08
N ILE A 17 -20.81 0.45 2.26
CA ILE A 17 -20.18 -0.14 1.06
C ILE A 17 -19.85 0.96 0.04
N GLU A 18 -20.78 1.86 -0.25
CA GLU A 18 -20.57 2.96 -1.21
C GLU A 18 -19.45 3.91 -0.74
N ASN A 19 -19.47 4.29 0.55
CA ASN A 19 -18.43 5.11 1.16
C ASN A 19 -17.07 4.40 1.15
N THR A 20 -17.05 3.09 1.42
CA THR A 20 -15.81 2.29 1.38
C THR A 20 -15.25 2.20 -0.04
N LYS A 21 -16.09 2.05 -1.07
CA LYS A 21 -15.67 2.07 -2.48
C LYS A 21 -15.06 3.42 -2.85
N THR A 22 -15.71 4.51 -2.46
CA THR A 22 -15.22 5.88 -2.70
C THR A 22 -13.87 6.11 -2.00
N MET A 23 -13.74 5.73 -0.73
CA MET A 23 -12.48 5.83 0.00
C MET A 23 -11.38 4.99 -0.65
N MET A 24 -11.69 3.74 -1.02
CA MET A 24 -10.76 2.83 -1.68
C MET A 24 -10.18 3.45 -2.96
N ASP A 25 -11.02 4.04 -3.82
CA ASP A 25 -10.55 4.65 -5.06
C ASP A 25 -9.69 5.91 -4.81
N MET A 26 -9.99 6.68 -3.77
CA MET A 26 -9.19 7.86 -3.40
C MET A 26 -7.83 7.49 -2.80
N VAL A 27 -7.78 6.54 -1.85
CA VAL A 27 -6.55 6.27 -1.08
C VAL A 27 -5.68 5.17 -1.69
N CYS A 28 -6.25 4.27 -2.48
CA CYS A 28 -5.53 3.16 -3.12
C CYS A 28 -5.18 3.41 -4.60
N ASN A 29 -5.44 4.60 -5.16
CA ASN A 29 -4.97 4.94 -6.50
C ASN A 29 -3.43 4.89 -6.55
N THR A 30 -2.90 4.18 -7.56
CA THR A 30 -1.46 4.06 -7.80
C THR A 30 -1.01 4.65 -9.14
N ASP A 31 -1.91 5.20 -9.96
CA ASP A 31 -1.62 5.58 -11.34
C ASP A 31 -0.42 6.55 -11.44
N GLY A 32 -0.38 7.55 -10.55
CA GLY A 32 0.74 8.50 -10.49
C GLY A 32 2.05 7.86 -10.02
N LEU A 33 1.99 6.94 -9.05
CA LEU A 33 3.16 6.22 -8.56
C LEU A 33 3.69 5.23 -9.61
N ASP A 34 2.80 4.56 -10.33
CA ASP A 34 3.15 3.63 -11.42
C ASP A 34 3.85 4.37 -12.57
N MET A 35 3.40 5.60 -12.89
CA MET A 35 4.06 6.47 -13.86
C MET A 35 5.46 6.88 -13.39
N GLU A 36 5.57 7.38 -12.15
CA GLU A 36 6.86 7.79 -11.56
C GLU A 36 7.84 6.60 -11.47
N LEU A 37 7.35 5.42 -11.11
CA LEU A 37 8.15 4.19 -11.10
C LEU A 37 8.67 3.84 -12.50
N GLY A 38 7.85 4.02 -13.54
CA GLY A 38 8.24 3.85 -14.94
C GLY A 38 9.33 4.81 -15.40
N ASP A 39 9.25 6.08 -14.97
CA ASP A 39 10.30 7.06 -15.23
C ASP A 39 11.62 6.65 -14.57
N LYS A 40 11.57 6.20 -13.30
CA LYS A 40 12.75 5.70 -12.58
C LYS A 40 13.38 4.47 -13.23
N VAL A 41 12.57 3.54 -13.77
CA VAL A 41 13.08 2.40 -14.55
C VAL A 41 13.83 2.88 -15.79
N THR A 42 13.30 3.90 -16.48
CA THR A 42 13.95 4.48 -17.66
C THR A 42 15.28 5.12 -17.29
N GLU A 43 15.33 5.91 -16.22
CA GLU A 43 16.56 6.53 -15.71
C GLU A 43 17.63 5.49 -15.34
N LEU A 44 17.24 4.42 -14.63
CA LEU A 44 18.13 3.33 -14.24
C LEU A 44 18.73 2.63 -15.45
N ASN A 45 17.93 2.37 -16.50
CA ASN A 45 18.40 1.75 -17.73
C ASN A 45 19.41 2.63 -18.46
N ILE A 46 19.17 3.94 -18.54
CA ILE A 46 20.11 4.90 -19.15
C ILE A 46 21.44 4.89 -18.41
N ILE A 47 21.44 4.89 -17.07
CA ILE A 47 22.68 4.87 -16.28
C ILE A 47 23.41 3.53 -16.45
N ALA A 48 22.68 2.41 -16.49
CA ALA A 48 23.26 1.10 -16.74
C ALA A 48 23.97 1.05 -18.11
N GLU A 49 23.35 1.61 -19.16
CA GLU A 49 23.98 1.74 -20.49
C GLU A 49 25.23 2.63 -20.46
N GLN A 50 25.21 3.73 -19.71
CA GLN A 50 26.36 4.61 -19.53
C GLN A 50 27.52 3.91 -18.81
N MET A 51 27.24 3.10 -17.79
CA MET A 51 28.23 2.28 -17.10
C MET A 51 28.85 1.24 -18.05
N GLN A 52 28.03 0.52 -18.82
CA GLN A 52 28.54 -0.44 -19.81
C GLN A 52 29.41 0.23 -20.87
N THR A 53 29.01 1.42 -21.33
CA THR A 53 29.80 2.22 -22.27
C THR A 53 31.15 2.62 -21.67
N ALA A 54 31.17 3.12 -20.43
CA ALA A 54 32.41 3.48 -19.75
C ALA A 54 33.36 2.29 -19.58
N ILE A 55 32.84 1.11 -19.22
CA ILE A 55 33.62 -0.13 -19.12
C ILE A 55 34.22 -0.51 -20.48
N ALA A 56 33.42 -0.46 -21.55
CA ALA A 56 33.87 -0.80 -22.90
C ALA A 56 34.93 0.18 -23.43
N GLU A 57 34.79 1.48 -23.13
CA GLU A 57 35.76 2.52 -23.49
C GLU A 57 37.10 2.29 -22.79
N ASN A 58 37.08 2.04 -21.47
CA ASN A 58 38.28 1.77 -20.68
C ASN A 58 39.01 0.49 -21.13
N SER A 59 38.28 -0.50 -21.63
CA SER A 59 38.89 -1.73 -22.16
C SER A 59 39.54 -1.54 -23.53
N ARG A 60 39.12 -0.54 -24.33
CA ARG A 60 39.58 -0.33 -25.72
C ARG A 60 40.69 0.71 -25.82
N THR A 61 40.66 1.70 -24.94
CA THR A 61 41.59 2.83 -24.93
C THR A 61 42.21 2.90 -23.54
N ALA A 62 43.53 3.09 -23.46
CA ALA A 62 44.17 3.41 -22.19
C ALA A 62 43.74 4.82 -21.76
N ILE A 63 42.68 4.90 -20.95
CA ILE A 63 42.16 6.13 -20.34
C ILE A 63 42.95 6.37 -19.05
N ASP A 64 43.01 7.63 -18.59
CA ASP A 64 43.50 7.92 -17.25
C ASP A 64 42.65 7.18 -16.21
N GLN A 65 43.30 6.29 -15.46
CA GLN A 65 42.62 5.41 -14.51
C GLN A 65 41.86 6.20 -13.42
N ASN A 66 42.36 7.36 -13.00
CA ASN A 66 41.67 8.20 -12.02
C ASN A 66 40.43 8.86 -12.63
N GLU A 67 40.47 9.24 -13.91
CA GLU A 67 39.32 9.80 -14.61
C GLU A 67 38.21 8.76 -14.78
N TYR A 68 38.56 7.54 -15.19
CA TYR A 68 37.62 6.42 -15.28
C TYR A 68 36.98 6.10 -13.92
N GLU A 69 37.79 5.97 -12.86
CA GLU A 69 37.30 5.66 -11.51
C GLU A 69 36.34 6.74 -11.00
N ARG A 70 36.64 8.03 -11.21
CA ARG A 70 35.74 9.13 -10.84
C ARG A 70 34.42 9.08 -11.60
N ARG A 71 34.46 8.87 -12.92
CA ARG A 71 33.25 8.77 -13.76
C ARG A 71 32.39 7.58 -13.36
N TYR A 72 33.01 6.44 -13.08
CA TYR A 72 32.29 5.24 -12.67
C TYR A 72 31.68 5.37 -11.27
N ALA A 73 32.40 6.02 -10.35
CA ALA A 73 31.89 6.33 -9.01
C ALA A 73 30.65 7.24 -9.07
N ASP A 74 30.69 8.31 -9.89
CA ASP A 74 29.53 9.20 -10.11
C ASP A 74 28.31 8.44 -10.66
N LEU A 75 28.52 7.62 -11.69
CA LEU A 75 27.45 6.79 -12.26
C LEU A 75 26.87 5.84 -11.19
N THR A 76 27.72 5.26 -10.36
CA THR A 76 27.31 4.34 -9.28
C THR A 76 26.49 5.05 -8.21
N GLU A 77 26.91 6.24 -7.81
CA GLU A 77 26.17 7.06 -6.84
C GLU A 77 24.79 7.46 -7.37
N ARG A 78 24.71 7.91 -8.62
CA ARG A 78 23.45 8.27 -9.29
C ARG A 78 22.52 7.06 -9.43
N TYR A 79 23.07 5.91 -9.85
CA TYR A 79 22.31 4.66 -9.93
C TYR A 79 21.70 4.30 -8.58
N ASN A 80 22.52 4.28 -7.52
CA ASN A 80 22.06 3.91 -6.18
C ASN A 80 21.00 4.87 -5.63
N THR A 81 21.14 6.16 -5.91
CA THR A 81 20.16 7.18 -5.51
C THR A 81 18.81 6.93 -6.15
N ILE A 82 18.77 6.78 -7.49
CA ILE A 82 17.54 6.52 -8.23
C ILE A 82 16.94 5.16 -7.85
N LYS A 83 17.79 4.15 -7.61
CA LYS A 83 17.35 2.83 -7.16
C LYS A 83 16.65 2.90 -5.80
N SER A 84 17.16 3.70 -4.86
CA SER A 84 16.50 3.92 -3.58
C SER A 84 15.14 4.60 -3.71
N GLU A 85 15.00 5.56 -4.63
CA GLU A 85 13.70 6.19 -4.93
C GLU A 85 12.71 5.20 -5.55
N TYR A 86 13.17 4.41 -6.53
CA TYR A 86 12.40 3.31 -7.12
C TYR A 86 11.88 2.34 -6.04
N ASP A 87 12.75 1.90 -5.13
CA ASP A 87 12.37 0.94 -4.08
C ASP A 87 11.31 1.54 -3.14
N LYS A 88 11.44 2.82 -2.76
CA LYS A 88 10.44 3.53 -1.94
C LYS A 88 9.08 3.67 -2.63
N ILE A 89 9.06 3.96 -3.93
CA ILE A 89 7.81 4.07 -4.69
C ILE A 89 7.16 2.68 -4.81
N SER A 90 7.96 1.65 -5.10
CA SER A 90 7.49 0.27 -5.16
C SER A 90 6.86 -0.19 -3.84
N GLU A 91 7.48 0.11 -2.70
CA GLU A 91 6.92 -0.20 -1.37
C GLU A 91 5.58 0.52 -1.12
N GLN A 92 5.46 1.79 -1.54
CA GLN A 92 4.22 2.54 -1.42
C GLN A 92 3.09 1.94 -2.28
N ILE A 93 3.41 1.51 -3.50
CA ILE A 93 2.46 0.84 -4.40
C ILE A 93 1.97 -0.46 -3.75
N GLU A 94 2.87 -1.29 -3.23
CA GLU A 94 2.49 -2.56 -2.59
C GLU A 94 1.65 -2.34 -1.32
N SER A 95 1.98 -1.33 -0.52
CA SER A 95 1.16 -0.92 0.64
C SER A 95 -0.26 -0.51 0.23
N LYS A 96 -0.41 0.30 -0.83
CA LYS A 96 -1.72 0.71 -1.36
C LYS A 96 -2.51 -0.46 -1.94
N LYS A 97 -1.86 -1.40 -2.62
CA LYS A 97 -2.50 -2.64 -3.12
C LYS A 97 -2.98 -3.52 -1.96
N ALA A 98 -2.17 -3.68 -0.92
CA ALA A 98 -2.57 -4.42 0.29
C ALA A 98 -3.78 -3.76 0.97
N GLN A 99 -3.78 -2.43 1.10
CA GLN A 99 -4.93 -1.69 1.62
C GLN A 99 -6.19 -1.89 0.75
N ARG A 100 -6.04 -1.93 -0.57
CA ARG A 100 -7.15 -2.19 -1.50
C ARG A 100 -7.77 -3.56 -1.28
N GLU A 101 -6.96 -4.59 -1.05
CA GLU A 101 -7.46 -5.93 -0.76
C GLU A 101 -8.17 -6.02 0.61
N LEU A 102 -7.75 -5.23 1.60
CA LEU A 102 -8.48 -5.11 2.87
C LEU A 102 -9.87 -4.51 2.66
N PHE A 103 -10.00 -3.43 1.87
CA PHE A 103 -11.31 -2.85 1.55
C PHE A 103 -12.20 -3.83 0.78
N LYS A 104 -11.66 -4.53 -0.22
CA LYS A 104 -12.41 -5.56 -0.96
C LYS A 104 -12.87 -6.70 -0.05
N GLY A 105 -12.02 -7.15 0.87
CA GLY A 105 -12.36 -8.17 1.86
C GLY A 105 -13.51 -7.73 2.77
N PHE A 106 -13.43 -6.48 3.26
CA PHE A 106 -14.48 -5.88 4.07
C PHE A 106 -15.82 -5.76 3.33
N ILE A 107 -15.81 -5.25 2.09
CA ILE A 107 -17.03 -5.14 1.26
C ILE A 107 -17.65 -6.52 1.02
N ARG A 108 -16.84 -7.54 0.66
CA ARG A 108 -17.34 -8.91 0.45
C ARG A 108 -17.97 -9.51 1.71
N ALA A 109 -17.40 -9.21 2.88
CA ALA A 109 -17.97 -9.66 4.16
C ALA A 109 -19.33 -9.01 4.42
N LEU A 110 -19.47 -7.71 4.15
CA LEU A 110 -20.76 -7.00 4.25
C LEU A 110 -21.79 -7.52 3.25
N GLU A 111 -21.40 -7.73 1.98
CA GLU A 111 -22.30 -8.20 0.92
C GLU A 111 -22.80 -9.63 1.16
N LYS A 112 -21.98 -10.49 1.77
CA LYS A 112 -22.35 -11.88 2.08
C LYS A 112 -23.40 -11.97 3.20
N GLN A 113 -23.51 -10.94 4.05
CA GLN A 113 -24.43 -10.96 5.18
C GLN A 113 -25.86 -10.57 4.73
N GLY A 114 -26.74 -11.57 4.70
CA GLY A 114 -28.15 -11.40 4.29
C GLY A 114 -29.12 -11.03 5.42
N ALA A 115 -28.75 -11.26 6.69
CA ALA A 115 -29.58 -11.02 7.87
C ALA A 115 -28.73 -10.52 9.05
N LEU A 116 -29.38 -9.97 10.09
CA LEU A 116 -28.70 -9.60 11.32
C LEU A 116 -28.01 -10.82 11.95
N VAL A 117 -26.88 -10.58 12.60
CA VAL A 117 -26.12 -11.62 13.29
C VAL A 117 -26.84 -11.97 14.58
N GLU A 118 -27.20 -13.25 14.73
CA GLU A 118 -27.86 -13.78 15.94
C GLU A 118 -26.85 -14.36 16.94
N GLU A 119 -25.72 -14.89 16.44
CA GLU A 119 -24.64 -15.49 17.24
C GLU A 119 -23.27 -15.01 16.75
N PHE A 120 -22.29 -14.98 17.64
CA PHE A 120 -20.93 -14.55 17.30
C PHE A 120 -20.29 -15.48 16.27
N ASP A 121 -19.78 -14.90 15.17
CA ASP A 121 -19.02 -15.61 14.13
C ASP A 121 -17.59 -15.05 14.10
N GLU A 122 -16.62 -15.89 14.47
CA GLU A 122 -15.19 -15.53 14.49
C GLU A 122 -14.64 -15.19 13.09
N GLY A 123 -15.15 -15.84 12.05
CA GLY A 123 -14.79 -15.58 10.66
C GLY A 123 -15.30 -14.22 10.20
N LEU A 124 -16.55 -13.89 10.55
CA LEU A 124 -17.13 -12.58 10.27
C LEU A 124 -16.39 -11.48 11.03
N TRP A 125 -16.15 -11.69 12.32
CA TRP A 125 -15.40 -10.80 13.18
C TRP A 125 -14.01 -10.48 12.61
N SER A 126 -13.22 -11.52 12.32
CA SER A 126 -11.87 -11.38 11.78
C SER A 126 -11.85 -10.76 10.38
N SER A 127 -12.95 -10.84 9.63
CA SER A 127 -13.08 -10.21 8.31
C SER A 127 -13.41 -8.73 8.38
N LEU A 128 -14.17 -8.28 9.39
CA LEU A 128 -14.67 -6.91 9.52
C LEU A 128 -13.80 -6.03 10.43
N VAL A 129 -13.35 -6.56 11.56
CA VAL A 129 -12.68 -5.78 12.61
C VAL A 129 -11.17 -5.74 12.37
N LYS A 130 -10.58 -4.55 12.52
CA LYS A 130 -9.13 -4.32 12.47
C LYS A 130 -8.53 -4.42 13.87
N GLU A 131 -9.10 -3.66 14.81
CA GLU A 131 -8.63 -3.64 16.20
C GLU A 131 -9.74 -3.16 17.15
N VAL A 132 -9.52 -3.41 18.44
CA VAL A 132 -10.41 -2.98 19.52
C VAL A 132 -9.59 -2.19 20.53
N VAL A 133 -10.02 -0.96 20.82
CA VAL A 133 -9.36 -0.08 21.79
C VAL A 133 -10.24 0.04 23.03
N VAL A 134 -9.70 -0.35 24.18
CA VAL A 134 -10.39 -0.30 25.49
C VAL A 134 -9.76 0.78 26.35
N ASN A 135 -10.42 1.93 26.48
CA ASN A 135 -9.95 3.03 27.33
C ASN A 135 -10.58 3.02 28.73
N GLY A 136 -11.64 2.24 28.94
CA GLY A 136 -12.35 2.13 30.20
C GLY A 136 -13.60 1.26 30.09
N LYS A 137 -14.30 1.07 31.22
CA LYS A 137 -15.48 0.19 31.31
C LYS A 137 -16.63 0.58 30.38
N ASP A 138 -16.76 1.87 30.06
CA ASP A 138 -17.79 2.44 29.17
C ASP A 138 -17.18 3.10 27.90
N ASP A 139 -15.91 2.80 27.57
CA ASP A 139 -15.24 3.34 26.38
C ASP A 139 -14.47 2.25 25.63
N ILE A 140 -15.23 1.46 24.86
CA ILE A 140 -14.72 0.42 23.97
C ILE A 140 -15.00 0.85 22.53
N ARG A 141 -13.94 0.98 21.72
CA ARG A 141 -14.05 1.35 20.30
C ARG A 141 -13.68 0.18 19.41
N PHE A 142 -14.56 -0.11 18.46
CA PHE A 142 -14.32 -1.06 17.38
C PHE A 142 -13.87 -0.29 16.15
N ILE A 143 -12.64 -0.56 15.72
CA ILE A 143 -12.09 0.01 14.49
C ILE A 143 -12.20 -1.08 13.42
N PHE A 144 -13.01 -0.82 12.39
CA PHE A 144 -13.21 -1.72 11.27
C PHE A 144 -12.09 -1.60 10.24
N LYS A 145 -11.92 -2.60 9.39
CA LYS A 145 -10.87 -2.61 8.36
C LYS A 145 -11.02 -1.52 7.31
N ASN A 146 -12.23 -0.98 7.15
CA ASN A 146 -12.45 0.20 6.33
C ASN A 146 -12.14 1.53 7.04
N GLY A 147 -11.75 1.51 8.31
CA GLY A 147 -11.50 2.69 9.13
C GLY A 147 -12.73 3.26 9.83
N PHE A 148 -13.91 2.65 9.67
CA PHE A 148 -15.11 3.03 10.41
C PHE A 148 -14.93 2.72 11.90
N GLU A 149 -15.50 3.56 12.77
CA GLU A 149 -15.40 3.39 14.21
C GLU A 149 -16.78 3.32 14.86
N ILE A 150 -17.03 2.27 15.64
CA ILE A 150 -18.22 2.17 16.49
C ILE A 150 -17.80 2.19 17.95
N LYS A 151 -18.35 3.14 18.71
CA LYS A 151 -18.19 3.18 20.17
C LYS A 151 -19.31 2.39 20.82
N THR A 152 -18.94 1.48 21.72
CA THR A 152 -19.90 0.71 22.52
C THR A 152 -19.72 0.98 24.01
N ARG A 153 -20.82 0.77 24.72
CA ARG A 153 -20.97 0.88 26.18
C ARG A 153 -21.25 -0.50 26.75
#